data_AF-A0A8T9SXZ7-F1
#
_entry.id   AF-A0A8T9SXZ7-F1
#
_cell.length_a   1.000
_cell.length_b   1.000
_cell.length_c   1.000
_cell.angle_alpha   90.00
_cell.angle_beta   90.00
_cell.angle_gamma   90.00
#
_symmetry.space_group_name_H-M   'P 1'
#
loop_
_entity.id
_entity.type
_entity.pdbx_description
1 polymer ?
#
loop_
_entity_poly.entity_id
_entity_poly.type
_entity_poly.pdbx_seq_one_letter_code
_entity_poly.pdbx_strand_id
1 'polypeptide(L)'
;MFLSNLLGTYTRPLSVCAALLLALSTACNQSPPETAATTQQPTTPPPVPGPNLTALADSNVVELLTPYLREHPGSEVLLHTRLGTMRLRLYDDTPIHKANFLLLIRKGVFNETLFQRVEKGLVIQGGRSTNRTIAINRYRLPPEIRPEHFHKKGALAMARYDDDQNPGQLSSGIDFYIVQGKKLAPNQSQAVAGRKLTPAQVQTYATEGGLPSLDGRYTVFGEVVEGLDVLDKIADEPIDAYKWPKKDVNMKMEVVGG
;
A
#
# COMPACT_ATOMS: atom_id res chain seq x y z
N MET A 1 54.79 -13.25 -48.35
CA MET A 1 56.28 -13.27 -48.38
C MET A 1 56.73 -13.46 -46.94
N PHE A 2 57.27 -14.57 -46.44
CA PHE A 2 57.94 -15.79 -46.91
C PHE A 2 57.48 -16.93 -45.94
N LEU A 3 56.96 -18.11 -46.35
CA LEU A 3 57.68 -19.37 -46.72
C LEU A 3 58.90 -19.64 -45.79
N SER A 4 59.15 -20.78 -45.14
CA SER A 4 58.63 -22.15 -45.20
C SER A 4 59.28 -22.99 -44.08
N ASN A 5 58.59 -24.06 -43.67
CA ASN A 5 59.04 -25.45 -43.41
C ASN A 5 60.41 -25.75 -42.76
N LEU A 6 60.44 -26.68 -41.78
CA LEU A 6 60.66 -28.12 -42.07
C LEU A 6 60.48 -29.01 -40.82
N LEU A 7 59.86 -30.18 -41.04
CA LEU A 7 59.77 -31.34 -40.14
C LEU A 7 61.04 -32.22 -40.20
N GLY A 8 61.22 -33.10 -39.20
CA GLY A 8 62.09 -34.29 -39.28
C GLY A 8 62.58 -34.77 -37.90
N THR A 9 61.90 -35.68 -37.18
CA THR A 9 61.81 -37.16 -37.28
C THR A 9 62.73 -37.94 -36.32
N TYR A 10 62.09 -38.81 -35.53
CA TYR A 10 62.47 -40.19 -35.14
C TYR A 10 63.75 -40.47 -34.33
N THR A 11 63.61 -41.11 -33.15
CA THR A 11 63.82 -42.57 -32.92
C THR A 11 63.77 -42.95 -31.43
N ARG A 12 63.06 -44.05 -31.12
CA ARG A 12 63.16 -44.89 -29.89
C ARG A 12 64.21 -46.01 -30.15
N PRO A 13 64.60 -46.97 -29.26
CA PRO A 13 64.04 -47.39 -27.95
C PRO A 13 65.11 -47.83 -26.89
N LEU A 14 64.71 -48.22 -25.66
CA LEU A 14 64.90 -49.58 -25.08
C LEU A 14 64.49 -49.63 -23.60
N SER A 15 63.74 -50.68 -23.26
CA SER A 15 63.31 -51.09 -21.91
C SER A 15 64.46 -51.58 -21.04
N VAL A 16 64.40 -51.26 -19.74
CA VAL A 16 64.75 -52.21 -18.66
C VAL A 16 63.72 -52.07 -17.53
N CYS A 17 63.02 -53.17 -17.24
CA CYS A 17 62.17 -53.37 -16.08
C CYS A 17 63.01 -53.67 -14.83
N ALA A 18 62.71 -53.00 -13.72
CA ALA A 18 62.89 -53.50 -12.35
C ALA A 18 62.09 -52.56 -11.43
N ALA A 19 60.88 -52.93 -10.99
CA ALA A 19 60.60 -53.71 -9.79
C ALA A 19 60.06 -52.79 -8.67
N LEU A 20 58.77 -53.01 -8.37
CA LEU A 20 58.11 -52.91 -7.06
C LEU A 20 58.40 -51.69 -6.16
N LEU A 21 57.38 -50.86 -5.93
CA LEU A 21 56.63 -50.87 -4.66
C LEU A 21 55.43 -49.92 -4.69
N LEU A 22 54.38 -50.37 -4.00
CA LEU A 22 53.05 -49.79 -3.90
C LEU A 22 53.03 -48.39 -3.27
N ALA A 23 52.22 -47.49 -3.83
CA ALA A 23 51.02 -46.93 -3.18
C ALA A 23 50.57 -45.67 -3.93
N LEU A 24 49.46 -45.78 -4.66
CA LEU A 24 48.72 -44.65 -5.21
C LEU A 24 47.93 -43.99 -4.07
N SER A 25 48.39 -42.84 -3.59
CA SER A 25 47.50 -41.89 -2.92
C SER A 25 47.06 -40.84 -3.93
N THR A 26 45.87 -41.06 -4.47
CA THR A 26 45.08 -40.08 -5.20
C THR A 26 44.82 -38.85 -4.34
N ALA A 27 45.06 -37.69 -4.95
CA ALA A 27 44.49 -36.38 -4.70
C ALA A 27 43.61 -36.16 -3.45
N CYS A 28 43.93 -35.12 -2.68
CA CYS A 28 42.91 -34.24 -2.12
C CYS A 28 43.43 -32.79 -2.17
N ASN A 29 42.97 -32.08 -3.20
CA ASN A 29 42.93 -30.62 -3.26
C ASN A 29 41.94 -30.16 -2.18
N GLN A 30 42.42 -29.79 -0.99
CA GLN A 30 41.55 -29.30 0.09
C GLN A 30 41.29 -27.82 -0.12
N SER A 31 40.14 -27.49 -0.71
CA SER A 31 39.52 -26.18 -0.54
C SER A 31 39.28 -25.92 0.96
N PRO A 32 39.42 -24.67 1.45
CA PRO A 32 39.11 -24.35 2.84
C PRO A 32 37.64 -24.71 3.14
N PRO A 33 37.32 -25.11 4.38
CA PRO A 33 35.95 -25.45 4.74
C PRO A 33 35.05 -24.24 4.51
N GLU A 34 34.04 -24.41 3.66
CA GLU A 34 32.90 -23.50 3.58
C GLU A 34 32.42 -23.26 5.01
N THR A 35 32.54 -22.01 5.47
CA THR A 35 31.85 -21.57 6.67
C THR A 35 30.39 -21.87 6.43
N ALA A 36 29.85 -22.84 7.16
CA ALA A 36 28.43 -23.15 7.13
C ALA A 36 27.68 -21.84 7.41
N ALA A 37 27.12 -21.26 6.36
CA ALA A 37 26.19 -20.16 6.49
C ALA A 37 25.04 -20.72 7.31
N THR A 38 24.97 -20.31 8.57
CA THR A 38 23.82 -20.58 9.43
C THR A 38 22.63 -20.02 8.68
N THR A 39 21.83 -20.90 8.08
CA THR A 39 20.51 -20.57 7.57
C THR A 39 19.72 -20.07 8.77
N GLN A 40 19.67 -18.75 8.94
CA GLN A 40 18.75 -18.13 9.86
C GLN A 40 17.35 -18.50 9.35
N GLN A 41 16.74 -19.45 10.05
CA GLN A 41 15.32 -19.74 9.95
C GLN A 41 14.56 -18.40 10.05
N PRO A 42 13.62 -18.08 9.14
CA PRO A 42 12.93 -16.79 9.19
C PRO A 42 12.29 -16.64 10.56
N THR A 43 12.83 -15.78 11.41
CA THR A 43 12.20 -15.42 12.68
C THR A 43 10.90 -14.72 12.29
N THR A 44 9.76 -15.38 12.51
CA THR A 44 8.45 -14.78 12.28
C THR A 44 8.43 -13.45 13.04
N PRO A 45 8.16 -12.31 12.37
CA PRO A 45 8.04 -11.03 13.05
C PRO A 45 7.05 -11.19 14.21
N PRO A 46 7.31 -10.57 15.37
CA PRO A 46 6.37 -10.62 16.49
C PRO A 46 4.97 -10.22 16.00
N PRO A 47 3.91 -10.91 16.47
CA PRO A 47 2.55 -10.62 16.03
C PRO A 47 2.23 -9.16 16.35
N VAL A 48 1.76 -8.44 15.32
CA VAL A 48 1.35 -7.04 15.45
C VAL A 48 0.29 -6.95 16.56
N PRO A 49 0.46 -6.09 17.58
CA PRO A 49 -0.50 -5.92 18.66
C PRO A 49 -1.91 -5.49 18.19
N GLY A 50 -2.89 -5.56 19.10
CA GLY A 50 -4.27 -5.12 18.84
C GLY A 50 -5.22 -6.24 18.41
N PRO A 51 -6.51 -5.90 18.18
CA PRO A 51 -7.59 -6.88 17.99
C PRO A 51 -7.35 -7.78 16.78
N ASN A 52 -7.90 -8.99 16.84
CA ASN A 52 -7.93 -9.91 15.71
C ASN A 52 -8.89 -9.38 14.64
N LEU A 53 -8.44 -9.29 13.39
CA LEU A 53 -9.21 -8.79 12.26
C LEU A 53 -10.47 -9.62 11.97
N THR A 54 -10.48 -10.91 12.33
CA THR A 54 -11.65 -11.77 12.18
C THR A 54 -12.67 -11.62 13.31
N ALA A 55 -12.32 -10.92 14.40
CA ALA A 55 -13.21 -10.65 15.53
C ALA A 55 -13.91 -9.28 15.41
N LEU A 56 -13.48 -8.42 14.48
CA LEU A 56 -14.10 -7.11 14.24
C LEU A 56 -15.51 -7.30 13.67
N ALA A 57 -16.47 -6.59 14.24
CA ALA A 57 -17.86 -6.57 13.84
C ALA A 57 -18.45 -5.17 14.08
N ASP A 58 -19.55 -4.85 13.40
CA ASP A 58 -20.26 -3.58 13.57
C ASP A 58 -20.60 -3.30 15.06
N SER A 59 -20.89 -4.35 15.84
CA SER A 59 -21.28 -4.26 17.25
C SER A 59 -20.15 -3.97 18.23
N ASN A 60 -18.89 -4.25 17.87
CA ASN A 60 -17.76 -4.19 18.80
C ASN A 60 -16.59 -3.32 18.29
N VAL A 61 -16.64 -2.84 17.04
CA VAL A 61 -15.51 -2.15 16.42
C VAL A 61 -15.07 -0.91 17.21
N VAL A 62 -16.01 -0.14 17.77
CA VAL A 62 -15.70 1.04 18.58
C VAL A 62 -15.01 0.64 19.89
N GLU A 63 -15.54 -0.38 20.57
CA GLU A 63 -15.00 -0.89 21.83
C GLU A 63 -13.59 -1.43 21.67
N LEU A 64 -13.32 -2.15 20.57
CA LEU A 64 -12.00 -2.76 20.31
C LEU A 64 -10.97 -1.75 19.78
N LEU A 65 -11.38 -0.78 18.96
CA LEU A 65 -10.45 0.18 18.36
C LEU A 65 -10.08 1.35 19.27
N THR A 66 -10.96 1.73 20.20
CA THR A 66 -10.70 2.82 21.14
C THR A 66 -9.44 2.61 22.01
N PRO A 67 -9.30 1.49 22.75
CA PRO A 67 -8.08 1.23 23.53
C PRO A 67 -6.87 1.00 22.62
N TYR A 68 -7.06 0.35 21.46
CA TYR A 68 -5.99 0.12 20.49
C TYR A 68 -5.32 1.42 20.04
N LEU A 69 -6.08 2.48 19.73
CA LEU A 69 -5.50 3.76 19.32
C LEU A 69 -4.67 4.41 20.44
N ARG A 70 -5.11 4.25 21.69
CA ARG A 70 -4.40 4.79 22.86
C ARG A 70 -3.05 4.12 23.05
N GLU A 71 -3.00 2.81 22.86
CA GLU A 71 -1.78 2.00 23.03
C GLU A 71 -0.85 2.09 21.81
N HIS A 72 -1.41 2.31 20.63
CA HIS A 72 -0.68 2.32 19.37
C HIS A 72 -1.04 3.55 18.51
N PRO A 73 -0.67 4.77 18.96
CA PRO A 73 -0.96 6.00 18.24
C PRO A 73 -0.17 6.06 16.92
N GLY A 74 -0.52 7.01 16.06
CA GLY A 74 0.23 7.27 14.83
C GLY A 74 -0.50 8.32 14.00
N SER A 75 0.20 9.30 13.46
CA SER A 75 -0.44 10.44 12.79
C SER A 75 -0.07 10.58 11.32
N GLU A 76 0.96 9.87 10.87
CA GLU A 76 1.40 9.90 9.48
C GLU A 76 1.59 8.48 8.93
N VAL A 77 1.31 8.34 7.64
CA VAL A 77 1.44 7.10 6.88
C VAL A 77 2.16 7.39 5.57
N LEU A 78 3.14 6.57 5.20
CA LEU A 78 3.68 6.53 3.84
C LEU A 78 2.92 5.48 3.04
N LEU A 79 2.38 5.89 1.90
CA LEU A 79 1.74 5.02 0.92
C LEU A 79 2.65 4.94 -0.30
N HIS A 80 3.24 3.76 -0.51
CA HIS A 80 4.15 3.48 -1.61
C HIS A 80 3.42 2.78 -2.77
N THR A 81 3.68 3.23 -3.99
CA THR A 81 3.25 2.59 -5.22
C THR A 81 4.39 2.58 -6.24
N ARG A 82 4.19 1.89 -7.38
CA ARG A 82 5.11 1.97 -8.52
C ARG A 82 5.21 3.39 -9.15
N LEU A 83 4.30 4.31 -8.81
CA LEU A 83 4.23 5.67 -9.36
C LEU A 83 4.83 6.72 -8.41
N GLY A 84 5.27 6.30 -7.22
CA GLY A 84 5.84 7.17 -6.20
C GLY A 84 5.22 6.92 -4.83
N THR A 85 5.56 7.79 -3.90
CA THR A 85 5.11 7.73 -2.50
C THR A 85 4.24 8.94 -2.19
N MET A 86 3.13 8.72 -1.49
CA MET A 86 2.32 9.76 -0.86
C MET A 86 2.52 9.72 0.65
N ARG A 87 2.70 10.88 1.28
CA ARG A 87 2.62 11.01 2.74
C ARG A 87 1.20 11.44 3.11
N LEU A 88 0.57 10.67 3.98
CA LEU A 88 -0.77 10.92 4.48
C LEU A 88 -0.70 11.37 5.93
N ARG A 89 -1.49 12.38 6.30
CA ARG A 89 -1.77 12.76 7.69
C ARG A 89 -3.16 12.24 8.09
N LEU A 90 -3.28 11.69 9.29
CA LEU A 90 -4.54 11.20 9.86
C LEU A 90 -5.06 12.13 10.96
N TYR A 91 -6.36 12.44 10.95
CA TYR A 91 -6.99 13.38 11.87
C TYR A 91 -7.38 12.75 13.22
N ASP A 92 -7.08 13.44 14.31
CA ASP A 92 -7.31 12.96 15.68
C ASP A 92 -8.79 12.95 16.10
N ASP A 93 -9.61 13.79 15.51
CA ASP A 93 -11.05 13.90 15.77
C ASP A 93 -11.90 12.91 14.93
N THR A 94 -11.24 11.98 14.24
CA THR A 94 -11.83 10.78 13.61
C THR A 94 -11.20 9.50 14.18
N PRO A 95 -11.23 9.31 15.52
CA PRO A 95 -10.42 8.30 16.19
C PRO A 95 -10.71 6.87 15.73
N ILE A 96 -11.97 6.53 15.41
CA ILE A 96 -12.29 5.14 15.02
C ILE A 96 -11.79 4.84 13.61
N HIS A 97 -11.93 5.76 12.67
CA HIS A 97 -11.38 5.61 11.32
C HIS A 97 -9.85 5.60 11.34
N LYS A 98 -9.23 6.48 12.13
CA LYS A 98 -7.78 6.52 12.34
C LYS A 98 -7.26 5.21 12.93
N ALA A 99 -7.87 4.72 14.01
CA ALA A 99 -7.51 3.46 14.66
C ALA A 99 -7.63 2.28 13.70
N ASN A 100 -8.73 2.21 12.96
CA ASN A 100 -8.97 1.16 11.97
C ASN A 100 -7.88 1.16 10.90
N PHE A 101 -7.60 2.31 10.31
CA PHE A 101 -6.62 2.44 9.24
C PHE A 101 -5.21 2.05 9.72
N LEU A 102 -4.80 2.51 10.91
CA LEU A 102 -3.53 2.13 11.53
C LEU A 102 -3.44 0.63 11.83
N LEU A 103 -4.51 0.02 12.34
CA LEU A 103 -4.58 -1.43 12.57
C LEU A 103 -4.34 -2.21 11.27
N LEU A 104 -5.07 -1.85 10.21
CA LEU A 104 -4.97 -2.55 8.92
C LEU A 104 -3.59 -2.37 8.27
N ILE A 105 -2.97 -1.19 8.39
CA ILE A 105 -1.60 -0.94 7.94
C ILE A 105 -0.63 -1.85 8.71
N ARG A 106 -0.65 -1.81 10.04
CA ARG A 106 0.31 -2.58 10.85
C ARG A 106 0.12 -4.08 10.68
N LYS A 107 -1.11 -4.55 10.53
CA LYS A 107 -1.42 -5.96 10.24
C LYS A 107 -1.06 -6.37 8.80
N GLY A 108 -0.59 -5.44 7.96
CA GLY A 108 -0.14 -5.70 6.60
C GLY A 108 -1.27 -5.85 5.58
N VAL A 109 -2.52 -5.57 5.95
CA VAL A 109 -3.69 -5.78 5.08
C VAL A 109 -3.56 -5.00 3.78
N PHE A 110 -3.20 -3.71 3.86
CA PHE A 110 -3.08 -2.88 2.66
C PHE A 110 -1.94 -3.28 1.74
N ASN A 111 -0.90 -3.98 2.24
CA ASN A 111 0.21 -4.47 1.43
C ASN A 111 -0.23 -5.56 0.43
N GLU A 112 -1.40 -6.15 0.65
CA GLU A 112 -2.02 -7.13 -0.25
C GLU A 112 -3.11 -6.49 -1.13
N THR A 113 -3.25 -5.16 -1.13
CA THR A 113 -4.32 -4.44 -1.85
C THR A 113 -3.79 -3.53 -2.96
N LEU A 114 -4.70 -3.04 -3.79
CA LEU A 114 -4.44 -2.16 -4.92
C LEU A 114 -5.51 -1.06 -5.03
N PHE A 115 -5.30 -0.11 -5.95
CA PHE A 115 -6.37 0.80 -6.37
C PHE A 115 -7.28 0.14 -7.40
N GLN A 116 -8.44 -0.33 -6.96
CA GLN A 116 -9.39 -1.08 -7.80
C GLN A 116 -10.30 -0.20 -8.66
N ARG A 117 -10.36 1.10 -8.38
CA ARG A 117 -11.19 2.05 -9.12
C ARG A 117 -10.51 3.41 -9.21
N VAL A 118 -10.29 3.87 -10.43
CA VAL A 118 -9.71 5.18 -10.74
C VAL A 118 -10.69 5.96 -11.60
N GLU A 119 -11.13 7.11 -11.11
CA GLU A 119 -11.98 8.02 -11.87
C GLU A 119 -11.36 9.41 -11.91
N LYS A 120 -10.78 9.74 -13.06
CA LYS A 120 -10.15 11.04 -13.30
C LYS A 120 -11.13 12.19 -13.06
N GLY A 121 -10.68 13.19 -12.31
CA GLY A 121 -11.47 14.33 -11.83
C GLY A 121 -12.36 14.02 -10.62
N LEU A 122 -12.33 12.78 -10.11
CA LEU A 122 -13.08 12.34 -8.94
C LEU A 122 -12.13 11.76 -7.88
N VAL A 123 -11.92 10.45 -7.86
CA VAL A 123 -11.21 9.76 -6.77
C VAL A 123 -10.35 8.62 -7.31
N ILE A 124 -9.31 8.26 -6.56
CA ILE A 124 -8.68 6.94 -6.62
C ILE A 124 -9.15 6.14 -5.39
N GLN A 125 -9.69 4.95 -5.59
CA GLN A 125 -10.27 4.12 -4.55
C GLN A 125 -9.49 2.81 -4.39
N GLY A 126 -9.08 2.55 -3.15
CA GLY A 126 -8.23 1.43 -2.76
C GLY A 126 -8.87 0.53 -1.69
N GLY A 127 -8.10 -0.44 -1.22
CA GLY A 127 -8.49 -1.34 -0.11
C GLY A 127 -9.01 -2.72 -0.55
N ARG A 128 -9.23 -2.96 -1.85
CA ARG A 128 -9.56 -4.31 -2.35
C ARG A 128 -8.34 -5.04 -2.87
N SER A 129 -8.48 -6.35 -2.93
CA SER A 129 -7.49 -7.28 -3.48
C SER A 129 -8.21 -8.37 -4.25
N THR A 130 -7.56 -8.91 -5.27
CA THR A 130 -7.98 -10.15 -5.93
C THR A 130 -7.46 -11.39 -5.21
N ASN A 131 -6.38 -11.28 -4.41
CA ASN A 131 -5.66 -12.40 -3.80
C ASN A 131 -5.18 -12.09 -2.37
N ARG A 132 -6.07 -11.61 -1.49
CA ARG A 132 -5.72 -11.34 -0.09
C ARG A 132 -5.55 -12.64 0.68
N THR A 133 -4.46 -12.78 1.41
CA THR A 133 -4.19 -13.92 2.30
C THR A 133 -4.58 -13.62 3.75
N ILE A 134 -4.55 -12.35 4.15
CA ILE A 134 -4.95 -11.93 5.50
C ILE A 134 -6.48 -11.95 5.63
N ALA A 135 -6.97 -12.83 6.51
CA ALA A 135 -8.38 -12.93 6.84
C ALA A 135 -8.86 -11.70 7.65
N ILE A 136 -9.98 -11.14 7.20
CA ILE A 136 -10.65 -10.00 7.84
C ILE A 136 -12.15 -10.25 7.75
N ASN A 137 -12.86 -10.07 8.86
CA ASN A 137 -14.32 -10.15 8.83
C ASN A 137 -14.90 -8.95 8.08
N ARG A 138 -16.13 -9.05 7.57
CA ARG A 138 -16.86 -7.88 7.09
C ARG A 138 -17.40 -7.11 8.29
N TYR A 139 -16.96 -5.87 8.45
CA TYR A 139 -17.49 -4.92 9.42
C TYR A 139 -17.52 -3.51 8.80
N ARG A 140 -18.24 -2.62 9.47
CA ARG A 140 -18.41 -1.22 9.10
C ARG A 140 -18.10 -0.31 10.27
N LEU A 141 -17.76 0.94 9.97
CA LEU A 141 -17.44 1.95 10.98
C LEU A 141 -18.59 2.95 11.13
N PRO A 142 -18.95 3.37 12.36
CA PRO A 142 -19.89 4.46 12.54
C PRO A 142 -19.33 5.76 11.95
N PRO A 143 -20.16 6.63 11.33
CA PRO A 143 -19.70 7.84 10.68
C PRO A 143 -19.10 8.85 11.68
N GLU A 144 -17.99 9.48 11.33
CA GLU A 144 -17.29 10.51 12.12
C GLU A 144 -17.24 11.82 11.32
N ILE A 145 -18.42 12.35 10.96
CA ILE A 145 -18.54 13.52 10.08
C ILE A 145 -18.10 14.80 10.80
N ARG A 146 -17.11 15.50 10.24
CA ARG A 146 -16.59 16.79 10.72
C ARG A 146 -16.76 17.85 9.64
N PRO A 147 -17.50 18.96 9.86
CA PRO A 147 -17.66 20.03 8.88
C PRO A 147 -16.34 20.67 8.41
N GLU A 148 -15.30 20.59 9.24
CA GLU A 148 -13.94 21.06 9.00
C GLU A 148 -13.19 20.15 8.02
N HIS A 149 -13.53 18.86 7.96
CA HIS A 149 -12.93 17.88 7.06
C HIS A 149 -13.84 17.64 5.86
N PHE A 150 -13.55 18.37 4.79
CA PHE A 150 -14.32 18.34 3.54
C PHE A 150 -13.50 17.77 2.39
N HIS A 151 -14.16 17.42 1.29
CA HIS A 151 -13.57 16.64 0.19
C HIS A 151 -12.76 17.51 -0.78
N LYS A 152 -11.79 18.29 -0.26
CA LYS A 152 -10.79 18.96 -1.09
C LYS A 152 -9.85 17.95 -1.77
N LYS A 153 -9.11 18.39 -2.78
CA LYS A 153 -8.05 17.57 -3.40
C LYS A 153 -7.07 17.07 -2.32
N GLY A 154 -6.72 15.79 -2.38
CA GLY A 154 -5.88 15.10 -1.39
C GLY A 154 -6.63 14.59 -0.17
N ALA A 155 -7.91 14.91 0.05
CA ALA A 155 -8.67 14.38 1.18
C ALA A 155 -8.74 12.84 1.13
N LEU A 156 -8.46 12.20 2.27
CA LEU A 156 -8.55 10.75 2.48
C LEU A 156 -9.86 10.44 3.23
N ALA A 157 -10.71 9.62 2.62
CA ALA A 157 -12.03 9.30 3.16
C ALA A 157 -12.36 7.82 3.01
N MET A 158 -13.22 7.30 3.89
CA MET A 158 -13.71 5.92 3.77
C MET A 158 -14.90 5.85 2.81
N ALA A 159 -14.92 4.81 1.98
CA ALA A 159 -16.05 4.51 1.12
C ALA A 159 -17.25 4.04 1.95
N ARG A 160 -18.43 4.16 1.37
CA ARG A 160 -19.70 3.63 1.88
C ARG A 160 -20.48 3.01 0.72
N TYR A 161 -21.31 2.02 1.04
CA TYR A 161 -22.19 1.35 0.07
C TYR A 161 -23.66 1.46 0.51
N ASP A 162 -24.53 1.69 -0.47
CA ASP A 162 -25.99 1.63 -0.47
C ASP A 162 -26.73 2.24 0.73
N ASP A 163 -27.14 3.51 0.63
CA ASP A 163 -27.81 4.23 1.72
C ASP A 163 -29.14 3.56 2.15
N ASP A 164 -29.91 2.97 1.22
CA ASP A 164 -31.18 2.29 1.52
C ASP A 164 -30.99 1.06 2.43
N GLN A 165 -29.86 0.35 2.27
CA GLN A 165 -29.50 -0.81 3.08
C GLN A 165 -28.50 -0.44 4.20
N ASN A 166 -28.19 0.85 4.34
CA ASN A 166 -27.25 1.40 5.30
C ASN A 166 -27.74 2.75 5.83
N PRO A 167 -28.92 2.80 6.49
CA PRO A 167 -29.50 4.04 7.01
C PRO A 167 -28.62 4.70 8.08
N GLY A 168 -27.80 3.89 8.79
CA GLY A 168 -26.79 4.35 9.74
C GLY A 168 -25.56 4.98 9.08
N GLN A 169 -25.51 5.01 7.74
CA GLN A 169 -24.46 5.66 6.97
C GLN A 169 -23.05 5.16 7.30
N LEU A 170 -22.93 3.88 7.68
CA LEU A 170 -21.69 3.28 8.17
C LEU A 170 -20.67 3.15 7.03
N SER A 171 -19.41 3.52 7.30
CA SER A 171 -18.30 3.37 6.34
C SER A 171 -17.91 1.90 6.15
N SER A 172 -17.30 1.58 5.01
CA SER A 172 -16.54 0.34 4.83
C SER A 172 -15.47 0.21 5.91
N GLY A 173 -15.15 -1.01 6.32
CA GLY A 173 -14.00 -1.28 7.19
C GLY A 173 -12.66 -1.22 6.47
N ILE A 174 -12.62 -1.33 5.15
CA ILE A 174 -11.36 -1.46 4.38
C ILE A 174 -11.26 -0.55 3.14
N ASP A 175 -12.39 -0.26 2.49
CA ASP A 175 -12.38 0.50 1.25
C ASP A 175 -12.25 2.00 1.55
N PHE A 176 -11.19 2.61 1.07
CA PHE A 176 -10.91 4.04 1.20
C PHE A 176 -10.74 4.68 -0.18
N TYR A 177 -10.78 6.00 -0.23
CA TYR A 177 -10.44 6.75 -1.43
C TYR A 177 -9.68 8.04 -1.10
N ILE A 178 -8.89 8.49 -2.07
CA ILE A 178 -8.23 9.80 -2.05
C ILE A 178 -8.87 10.65 -3.14
N VAL A 179 -9.28 11.86 -2.77
CA VAL A 179 -9.92 12.80 -3.68
C VAL A 179 -8.88 13.40 -4.64
N GLN A 180 -9.02 13.15 -5.93
CA GLN A 180 -8.34 13.97 -6.94
C GLN A 180 -9.14 15.26 -7.17
N GLY A 181 -10.44 15.11 -7.41
CA GLY A 181 -11.37 16.22 -7.62
C GLY A 181 -11.05 17.08 -8.84
N LYS A 182 -11.84 18.15 -9.00
CA LYS A 182 -11.58 19.20 -10.00
C LYS A 182 -11.80 20.57 -9.38
N LYS A 183 -11.15 21.58 -9.96
CA LYS A 183 -11.41 22.99 -9.60
C LYS A 183 -12.83 23.35 -10.04
N LEU A 184 -13.52 24.11 -9.19
CA LEU A 184 -14.91 24.52 -9.41
C LEU A 184 -15.02 26.02 -9.23
N ALA A 185 -15.76 26.68 -10.12
CA ALA A 185 -16.11 28.08 -9.90
C ALA A 185 -16.90 28.21 -8.58
N PRO A 186 -16.81 29.35 -7.86
CA PRO A 186 -17.49 29.53 -6.58
C PRO A 186 -18.98 29.15 -6.59
N ASN A 187 -19.73 29.65 -7.58
CA ASN A 187 -21.14 29.33 -7.77
C ASN A 187 -21.39 27.82 -8.00
N GLN A 188 -20.52 27.17 -8.77
CA GLN A 188 -20.62 25.74 -9.05
C GLN A 188 -20.36 24.90 -7.80
N SER A 189 -19.31 25.21 -7.03
CA SER A 189 -19.03 24.50 -5.77
C SER A 189 -20.19 24.61 -4.79
N GLN A 190 -20.79 25.80 -4.66
CA GLN A 190 -21.93 26.03 -3.79
C GLN A 190 -23.18 25.29 -4.28
N ALA A 191 -23.43 25.23 -5.59
CA ALA A 191 -24.59 24.57 -6.16
C ALA A 191 -24.57 23.05 -5.95
N VAL A 192 -23.40 22.41 -6.07
CA VAL A 192 -23.31 20.93 -5.97
C VAL A 192 -23.08 20.43 -4.55
N ALA A 193 -22.77 21.30 -3.59
CA ALA A 193 -22.46 20.90 -2.22
C ALA A 193 -23.65 20.32 -1.45
N GLY A 194 -24.88 20.65 -1.84
CA GLY A 194 -26.09 20.28 -1.06
C GLY A 194 -26.17 20.92 0.32
N ARG A 195 -25.22 21.80 0.67
CA ARG A 195 -25.14 22.56 1.93
C ARG A 195 -24.47 23.91 1.70
N LYS A 196 -24.61 24.84 2.64
CA LYS A 196 -23.90 26.12 2.61
C LYS A 196 -22.40 25.90 2.88
N LEU A 197 -21.56 26.35 1.96
CA LEU A 197 -20.10 26.33 2.11
C LEU A 197 -19.62 27.60 2.83
N THR A 198 -18.52 27.48 3.58
CA THR A 198 -17.82 28.67 4.10
C THR A 198 -17.03 29.36 2.98
N PRO A 199 -16.70 30.66 3.10
CA PRO A 199 -15.84 31.33 2.13
C PRO A 199 -14.50 30.61 1.90
N ALA A 200 -13.91 30.05 2.96
CA ALA A 200 -12.69 29.26 2.88
C ALA A 200 -12.87 27.97 2.06
N GLN A 201 -13.98 27.25 2.27
CA GLN A 201 -14.30 26.04 1.49
C GLN A 201 -14.50 26.37 0.01
N VAL A 202 -15.24 27.43 -0.29
CA VAL A 202 -15.44 27.93 -1.67
C VAL A 202 -14.10 28.27 -2.33
N GLN A 203 -13.23 28.99 -1.63
CA GLN A 203 -11.90 29.34 -2.14
C GLN A 203 -11.02 28.10 -2.38
N THR A 204 -11.08 27.12 -1.46
CA THR A 204 -10.34 25.85 -1.59
C THR A 204 -10.78 25.09 -2.84
N TYR A 205 -12.09 24.95 -3.07
CA TYR A 205 -12.60 24.30 -4.28
C TYR A 205 -12.26 25.05 -5.58
N ALA A 206 -12.15 26.37 -5.53
CA ALA A 206 -11.74 27.17 -6.69
C ALA A 206 -10.25 27.02 -7.03
N THR A 207 -9.39 26.88 -6.01
CA THR A 207 -7.93 26.93 -6.19
C THR A 207 -7.27 25.56 -6.24
N GLU A 208 -7.68 24.64 -5.37
CA GLU A 208 -7.13 23.29 -5.23
C GLU A 208 -8.01 22.24 -5.93
N GLY A 209 -9.33 22.42 -5.86
CA GLY A 209 -10.32 21.48 -6.35
C GLY A 209 -10.83 20.53 -5.28
N GLY A 210 -11.77 19.66 -5.67
CA GLY A 210 -12.38 18.70 -4.75
C GLY A 210 -13.74 18.19 -5.23
N LEU A 211 -14.53 17.65 -4.29
CA LEU A 211 -15.83 17.02 -4.51
C LEU A 211 -16.87 17.49 -3.47
N PRO A 212 -17.35 18.76 -3.53
CA PRO A 212 -18.28 19.30 -2.55
C PRO A 212 -19.57 18.48 -2.38
N SER A 213 -20.00 17.74 -3.41
CA SER A 213 -21.16 16.86 -3.35
C SER A 213 -21.04 15.68 -2.38
N LEU A 214 -19.84 15.40 -1.88
CA LEU A 214 -19.56 14.36 -0.88
C LEU A 214 -19.50 14.92 0.55
N ASP A 215 -19.44 16.24 0.72
CA ASP A 215 -19.30 16.87 2.04
C ASP A 215 -20.45 16.53 2.96
N GLY A 216 -20.12 16.22 4.22
CA GLY A 216 -21.11 15.84 5.23
C GLY A 216 -21.72 14.45 5.02
N ARG A 217 -21.32 13.73 3.96
CA ARG A 217 -21.86 12.40 3.64
C ARG A 217 -20.89 11.27 3.94
N TYR A 218 -19.59 11.51 3.84
CA TYR A 218 -18.54 10.51 4.07
C TYR A 218 -17.55 11.03 5.09
N THR A 219 -17.00 10.14 5.92
CA THR A 219 -15.95 10.48 6.87
C THR A 219 -14.65 10.74 6.13
N VAL A 220 -14.21 11.99 6.14
CA VAL A 220 -12.83 12.37 5.79
C VAL A 220 -11.99 12.25 7.06
N PHE A 221 -11.02 11.35 7.06
CA PHE A 221 -10.23 10.99 8.26
C PHE A 221 -8.73 11.31 8.11
N GLY A 222 -8.35 11.91 6.99
CA GLY A 222 -6.99 12.37 6.75
C GLY A 222 -6.84 13.12 5.43
N GLU A 223 -5.60 13.38 5.04
CA GLU A 223 -5.25 14.04 3.79
C GLU A 223 -3.84 13.66 3.31
N VAL A 224 -3.60 13.79 2.01
CA VAL A 224 -2.27 13.77 1.41
C VAL A 224 -1.57 15.10 1.73
N VAL A 225 -0.43 15.03 2.42
CA VAL A 225 0.41 16.19 2.76
C VAL A 225 1.65 16.30 1.86
N GLU A 226 2.11 15.19 1.27
CA GLU A 226 3.16 15.16 0.24
C GLU A 226 2.82 14.15 -0.86
N GLY A 227 3.23 14.43 -2.09
CA GLY A 227 3.03 13.51 -3.23
C GLY A 227 1.69 13.66 -3.95
N LEU A 228 1.09 14.86 -3.99
CA LEU A 228 -0.12 15.11 -4.80
C LEU A 228 0.09 14.85 -6.30
N ASP A 229 1.33 14.95 -6.81
CA ASP A 229 1.66 14.57 -8.18
C ASP A 229 1.57 13.04 -8.40
N VAL A 230 1.81 12.23 -7.36
CA VAL A 230 1.64 10.78 -7.39
C VAL A 230 0.15 10.43 -7.48
N LEU A 231 -0.71 11.13 -6.74
CA LEU A 231 -2.16 11.02 -6.88
C LEU A 231 -2.61 11.30 -8.32
N ASP A 232 -2.09 12.38 -8.95
CA ASP A 232 -2.42 12.70 -10.34
C ASP A 232 -1.89 11.64 -11.32
N LYS A 233 -0.67 11.12 -11.12
CA LYS A 233 -0.13 10.02 -11.93
C LYS A 233 -0.99 8.76 -11.85
N ILE A 234 -1.48 8.39 -10.67
CA ILE A 234 -2.38 7.23 -10.51
C ILE A 234 -3.71 7.50 -11.23
N ALA A 235 -4.26 8.71 -11.09
CA ALA A 235 -5.51 9.10 -11.73
C ALA A 235 -5.44 9.16 -13.27
N ASP A 236 -4.23 9.30 -13.82
CA ASP A 236 -3.95 9.32 -15.25
C ASP A 236 -3.64 7.94 -15.85
N GLU A 237 -3.59 6.88 -15.02
CA GLU A 237 -3.37 5.52 -15.52
C GLU A 237 -4.48 5.08 -16.48
N PRO A 238 -4.15 4.41 -17.60
CA PRO A 238 -5.15 3.81 -18.47
C PRO A 238 -6.01 2.82 -17.69
N ILE A 239 -7.33 2.97 -17.74
CA ILE A 239 -8.30 2.09 -17.08
C ILE A 239 -9.04 1.19 -18.08
N ASP A 240 -9.61 0.11 -17.58
CA ASP A 240 -10.56 -0.74 -18.30
C ASP A 240 -12.01 -0.19 -18.19
N ALA A 241 -12.98 -0.95 -18.71
CA ALA A 241 -14.39 -0.57 -18.68
C ALA A 241 -15.01 -0.51 -17.27
N TYR A 242 -14.39 -1.18 -16.29
CA TYR A 242 -14.80 -1.20 -14.89
C TYR A 242 -14.07 -0.16 -14.04
N LYS A 243 -13.30 0.73 -14.70
CA LYS A 243 -12.48 1.78 -14.07
C LYS A 243 -11.28 1.22 -13.29
N TRP A 244 -10.91 -0.03 -13.57
CA TRP A 244 -9.74 -0.69 -12.99
C TRP A 244 -8.48 -0.31 -13.80
N PRO A 245 -7.36 0.08 -13.17
CA PRO A 245 -6.12 0.36 -13.90
C PRO A 245 -5.63 -0.84 -14.71
N LYS A 246 -5.43 -0.70 -16.03
CA LYS A 246 -4.95 -1.77 -16.91
C LYS A 246 -3.63 -2.39 -16.45
N LYS A 247 -2.82 -1.61 -15.73
CA LYS A 247 -1.67 -2.09 -14.99
C LYS A 247 -1.91 -1.81 -13.51
N ASP A 248 -2.06 -2.87 -12.73
CA ASP A 248 -2.33 -2.78 -11.31
C ASP A 248 -1.40 -1.78 -10.60
N VAL A 249 -2.00 -1.01 -9.71
CA VAL A 249 -1.31 -0.08 -8.83
C VAL A 249 -1.45 -0.62 -7.40
N ASN A 250 -0.60 -1.58 -7.08
CA ASN A 250 -0.49 -2.14 -5.74
C ASN A 250 0.04 -1.08 -4.77
N MET A 251 -0.33 -1.21 -3.50
CA MET A 251 0.15 -0.32 -2.45
C MET A 251 0.93 -1.09 -1.38
N LYS A 252 1.86 -0.39 -0.75
CA LYS A 252 2.40 -0.74 0.57
C LYS A 252 2.24 0.46 1.48
N MET A 253 1.89 0.22 2.74
CA MET A 253 1.70 1.29 3.70
C MET A 253 2.53 1.07 4.95
N GLU A 254 3.07 2.16 5.48
CA GLU A 254 3.91 2.17 6.67
C GLU A 254 3.51 3.35 7.57
N VAL A 255 3.36 3.12 8.87
CA VAL A 255 3.11 4.20 9.85
C VAL A 255 4.43 4.89 10.17
N VAL A 256 4.49 6.22 10.07
CA VAL A 256 5.68 7.01 10.38
C VAL A 256 5.66 7.42 11.86
N GLY A 257 6.74 7.13 12.58
CA GLY A 257 6.99 7.67 13.92
C GLY A 257 5.98 7.25 14.99
N GLY A 258 5.92 5.95 15.29
CA GLY A 258 5.19 5.39 16.43
C GLY A 258 6.12 4.70 17.42
#